data_AF-A0A7X4ASY6-F1
#
_entry.id   AF-A0A7X4ASY6-F1
#
_cell.length_a   1.000
_cell.length_b   1.000
_cell.length_c   1.000
_cell.angle_alpha   90.00
_cell.angle_beta   90.00
_cell.angle_gamma   90.00
#
_symmetry.space_group_name_H-M   'P 1'
#
loop_
_entity.id
_entity.type
_entity.pdbx_description
1 polymer ?
#
loop_
_entity_poly.entity_id
_entity_poly.type
_entity_poly.pdbx_seq_one_letter_code
_entity_poly.pdbx_strand_id
1 'polypeptide(L)'
;MAESHEREHPFPGKRTDNFALGGWLDHSYFIVERAQIFFDDPIEGDHLEIFAHSVGCAPGTDPVSGSATWQGVFAGYDLSTAPGTLVEGDAAITMGFAQSTVDVAFTRLGGRSSMTWTALPAVNGVFQDDTLRGQFYGPNHEEAGGVFHRNRIAGALGAARQ
;
A
#
# COMPACT_ATOMS: atom_id res chain seq x y z
N MET A 1 -32.84 14.06 -34.94
CA MET A 1 -31.92 15.20 -34.79
C MET A 1 -31.69 15.32 -33.29
N ALA A 2 -30.54 14.89 -32.79
CA ALA A 2 -30.25 14.81 -31.36
C ALA A 2 -29.17 15.84 -31.05
N GLU A 3 -29.52 16.84 -30.23
CA GLU A 3 -28.59 17.84 -29.71
C GLU A 3 -27.96 17.28 -28.43
N SER A 4 -26.63 17.11 -28.46
CA SER A 4 -25.83 16.85 -27.26
C SER A 4 -25.59 18.17 -26.54
N HIS A 5 -26.08 18.29 -25.31
CA HIS A 5 -25.67 19.35 -24.39
C HIS A 5 -24.34 18.95 -23.74
N GLU A 6 -23.24 19.53 -24.22
CA GLU A 6 -22.01 19.61 -23.43
C GLU A 6 -22.26 20.64 -22.31
N ARG A 7 -22.27 20.17 -21.06
CA ARG A 7 -22.19 21.07 -19.91
C ARG A 7 -20.74 21.50 -19.75
N GLU A 8 -20.47 22.78 -19.99
CA GLU A 8 -19.21 23.40 -19.57
C GLU A 8 -19.07 23.27 -18.04
N HIS A 9 -18.06 22.52 -17.61
CA HIS A 9 -17.66 22.49 -16.21
C HIS A 9 -16.95 23.82 -15.88
N PRO A 10 -17.30 24.51 -14.77
CA PRO A 10 -16.84 25.87 -14.48
C PRO A 10 -15.36 26.01 -14.08
N PHE A 11 -14.54 24.98 -14.26
CA PHE A 11 -13.09 25.02 -14.04
C PHE A 11 -12.37 24.69 -15.35
N PRO A 12 -11.98 25.70 -16.16
CA PRO A 12 -11.09 25.44 -17.28
C PRO A 12 -9.77 24.83 -16.77
N GLY A 13 -9.38 23.71 -17.37
CA GLY A 13 -7.98 23.30 -17.46
C GLY A 13 -7.39 22.38 -16.40
N LYS A 14 -8.20 21.56 -15.74
CA LYS A 14 -7.68 20.47 -14.88
C LYS A 14 -8.11 19.11 -15.42
N ARG A 15 -7.13 18.27 -15.79
CA ARG A 15 -7.36 16.84 -16.09
C ARG A 15 -6.72 16.00 -14.98
N THR A 16 -7.35 14.89 -14.62
CA THR A 16 -6.75 13.93 -13.70
C THR A 16 -6.82 12.53 -14.30
N ASP A 17 -5.67 11.89 -14.41
CA ASP A 17 -5.56 10.49 -14.83
C ASP A 17 -5.29 9.64 -13.58
N ASN A 18 -6.28 8.82 -13.21
CA ASN A 18 -6.18 7.94 -12.06
C ASN A 18 -5.93 6.50 -12.50
N PHE A 19 -5.01 5.83 -11.82
CA PHE A 19 -4.86 4.39 -11.89
C PHE A 19 -4.78 3.85 -10.47
N ALA A 20 -5.58 2.84 -10.17
CA ALA A 20 -5.55 2.17 -8.88
C ALA A 20 -5.40 0.66 -9.02
N LEU A 21 -4.68 0.07 -8.08
CA LEU A 21 -4.53 -1.37 -7.93
C LEU A 21 -4.72 -1.73 -6.47
N GLY A 22 -5.41 -2.83 -6.21
CA GLY A 22 -5.68 -3.28 -4.84
C GLY A 22 -6.16 -4.72 -4.80
N GLY A 23 -6.33 -5.21 -3.59
CA GLY A 23 -6.82 -6.56 -3.31
C GLY A 23 -7.77 -6.57 -2.13
N TRP A 24 -8.78 -7.43 -2.21
CA TRP A 24 -9.66 -7.76 -1.10
C TRP A 24 -9.22 -9.09 -0.48
N LEU A 25 -9.22 -9.13 0.84
CA LEU A 25 -9.11 -10.33 1.65
C LEU A 25 -10.41 -10.50 2.45
N ASP A 26 -10.49 -11.49 3.33
CA ASP A 26 -11.70 -11.79 4.12
C ASP A 26 -11.96 -10.73 5.20
N HIS A 27 -10.91 -10.13 5.77
CA HIS A 27 -11.00 -9.16 6.88
C HIS A 27 -10.43 -7.78 6.57
N SER A 28 -9.80 -7.60 5.41
CA SER A 28 -9.14 -6.36 5.02
C SER A 28 -9.08 -6.16 3.52
N TYR A 29 -8.74 -4.96 3.12
CA TYR A 29 -8.34 -4.65 1.75
C TYR A 29 -7.15 -3.70 1.76
N PHE A 30 -6.44 -3.67 0.64
CA PHE A 30 -5.43 -2.66 0.38
C PHE A 30 -5.62 -2.09 -1.01
N ILE A 31 -5.20 -0.84 -1.19
CA ILE A 31 -5.24 -0.13 -2.47
C ILE A 31 -4.07 0.83 -2.55
N VAL A 32 -3.46 0.92 -3.72
CA VAL A 32 -2.58 2.00 -4.11
C VAL A 32 -3.17 2.67 -5.34
N GLU A 33 -3.29 3.99 -5.29
CA GLU A 33 -3.76 4.84 -6.38
C GLU A 33 -2.66 5.83 -6.75
N ARG A 34 -2.50 6.03 -8.05
CA ARG A 34 -1.73 7.09 -8.65
C ARG A 34 -2.70 8.07 -9.30
N ALA A 35 -2.66 9.32 -8.86
CA ALA A 35 -3.33 10.43 -9.50
C ALA A 35 -2.30 11.33 -10.19
N GLN A 36 -2.36 11.43 -11.52
CA GLN A 36 -1.61 12.43 -12.27
C GLN A 36 -2.52 13.60 -12.59
N ILE A 37 -2.18 14.77 -12.10
CA ILE A 37 -2.97 15.98 -12.22
C ILE A 37 -2.28 16.92 -13.21
N PHE A 38 -2.97 17.21 -14.31
CA PHE A 38 -2.52 18.13 -15.35
C PHE A 38 -3.19 19.48 -15.13
N PHE A 39 -2.40 20.53 -15.21
CA PHE A 39 -2.84 21.91 -15.13
C PHE A 39 -2.54 22.61 -16.45
N ASP A 40 -3.52 23.34 -16.97
CA ASP A 40 -3.32 24.20 -18.13
C ASP A 40 -2.45 25.43 -17.78
N ASP A 41 -2.30 25.75 -16.49
CA ASP A 41 -1.40 26.80 -16.00
C ASP A 41 0.06 26.31 -16.02
N PRO A 42 0.95 26.90 -16.85
CA PRO A 42 2.36 26.52 -16.91
C PRO A 42 3.14 26.81 -15.61
N ILE A 43 2.57 27.56 -14.66
CA ILE A 43 3.19 27.88 -13.38
C ILE A 43 2.98 26.75 -12.35
N GLU A 44 1.80 26.11 -12.34
CA GLU A 44 1.51 25.00 -11.42
C GLU A 44 2.31 23.74 -11.80
N GLY A 45 2.41 23.46 -13.11
CA GLY A 45 3.05 22.25 -13.62
C GLY A 45 2.26 20.98 -13.31
N ASP A 46 2.66 19.85 -13.88
CA ASP A 46 1.98 18.58 -13.61
C ASP A 46 2.33 18.05 -12.21
N HIS A 47 1.32 17.57 -11.50
CA HIS A 47 1.48 16.97 -10.17
C HIS A 47 1.26 15.45 -10.22
N LEU A 48 2.02 14.74 -9.40
CA LEU A 48 1.87 13.30 -9.17
C LEU A 48 1.59 13.05 -7.70
N GLU A 49 0.45 12.45 -7.41
CA GLU A 49 0.06 12.05 -6.06
C GLU A 49 -0.10 10.53 -5.99
N ILE A 50 0.42 9.93 -4.91
CA ILE A 50 0.22 8.51 -4.60
C ILE A 50 -0.58 8.41 -3.30
N PHE A 51 -1.72 7.71 -3.38
CA PHE A 51 -2.53 7.37 -2.23
C PHE A 51 -2.37 5.88 -1.96
N ALA A 52 -2.03 5.52 -0.71
CA ALA A 52 -1.92 4.13 -0.31
C ALA A 52 -2.77 3.92 0.94
N HIS A 53 -3.56 2.85 0.93
CA HIS A 53 -4.44 2.49 2.04
C HIS A 53 -4.37 0.99 2.32
N SER A 54 -4.44 0.66 3.61
CA SER A 54 -4.73 -0.68 4.10
C SER A 54 -5.76 -0.51 5.21
N VAL A 55 -6.92 -1.15 5.06
CA VAL A 55 -8.08 -0.96 5.93
C VAL A 55 -8.74 -2.30 6.17
N GLY A 56 -9.16 -2.56 7.42
CA GLY A 56 -9.82 -3.81 7.78
C GLY A 56 -10.30 -3.84 9.21
N CYS A 57 -10.82 -4.99 9.63
CA CYS A 57 -11.25 -5.26 10.99
C CYS A 57 -10.05 -5.62 11.87
N ALA A 58 -9.45 -4.62 12.53
CA ALA A 58 -8.31 -4.84 13.42
C ALA A 58 -8.77 -5.22 14.84
N PRO A 59 -8.28 -6.34 15.42
CA PRO A 59 -8.65 -6.75 16.77
C PRO A 59 -8.01 -5.88 17.87
N GLY A 60 -6.98 -5.10 17.55
CA GLY A 60 -6.27 -4.23 18.50
C GLY A 60 -5.42 -4.99 19.53
N THR A 61 -5.11 -6.25 19.26
CA THR A 61 -4.31 -7.13 20.11
C THR A 61 -3.15 -7.71 19.32
N ASP A 62 -2.10 -8.16 20.01
CA ASP A 62 -0.99 -8.91 19.40
C ASP A 62 -1.25 -10.42 19.49
N PRO A 63 -0.78 -11.23 18.52
CA PRO A 63 -0.71 -12.67 18.69
C PRO A 63 0.20 -13.03 19.88
N VAL A 64 -0.25 -13.93 20.78
CA VAL A 64 0.39 -14.13 22.11
C VAL A 64 1.26 -15.39 22.29
N SER A 65 1.13 -16.41 21.43
CA SER A 65 1.90 -17.66 21.58
C SER A 65 2.29 -18.35 20.27
N GLY A 66 3.58 -18.68 20.11
CA GLY A 66 4.12 -19.34 18.92
C GLY A 66 4.76 -18.37 17.93
N SER A 67 4.63 -18.70 16.64
CA SER A 67 5.03 -17.87 15.52
C SER A 67 4.02 -18.02 14.39
N ALA A 68 4.00 -17.06 13.47
CA ALA A 68 3.22 -17.15 12.25
C ALA A 68 3.89 -16.42 11.09
N THR A 69 3.50 -16.83 9.88
CA THR A 69 3.87 -16.19 8.64
C THR A 69 2.60 -15.86 7.86
N TRP A 70 2.52 -14.63 7.36
CA TRP A 70 1.53 -14.19 6.39
C TRP A 70 2.20 -14.04 5.04
N GLN A 71 1.56 -14.55 3.99
CA GLN A 71 2.03 -14.43 2.61
C GLN A 71 0.97 -13.71 1.77
N GLY A 72 1.43 -12.86 0.88
CA GLY A 72 0.57 -12.12 -0.03
C GLY A 72 1.38 -11.29 -1.00
N VAL A 73 0.86 -10.12 -1.33
CA VAL A 73 1.41 -9.26 -2.36
C VAL A 73 1.55 -7.83 -1.87
N PHE A 74 2.40 -7.07 -2.55
CA PHE A 74 2.39 -5.62 -2.45
C PHE A 74 2.27 -5.01 -3.85
N ALA A 75 1.75 -3.79 -3.89
CA ALA A 75 1.75 -2.94 -5.06
C ALA A 75 2.18 -1.53 -4.68
N GLY A 76 2.91 -0.85 -5.55
CA GLY A 76 3.32 0.53 -5.34
C GLY A 76 3.79 1.19 -6.63
N TYR A 77 4.10 2.48 -6.54
CA TYR A 77 4.66 3.24 -7.66
C TYR A 77 6.09 3.66 -7.34
N ASP A 78 7.03 3.31 -8.22
CA ASP A 78 8.38 3.86 -8.20
C ASP A 78 8.37 5.27 -8.78
N LEU A 79 8.69 6.23 -7.93
CA LEU A 79 8.72 7.67 -8.19
C LEU A 79 10.08 8.13 -8.73
N SER A 80 10.95 7.19 -9.15
CA SER A 80 12.23 7.51 -9.78
C SER A 80 12.09 8.20 -11.14
N THR A 81 10.94 8.03 -11.81
CA THR A 81 10.60 8.67 -13.08
C THR A 81 9.15 9.16 -13.02
N ALA A 82 8.84 10.27 -13.70
CA ALA A 82 7.45 10.65 -13.95
C ALA A 82 6.88 9.83 -15.13
N PRO A 83 5.63 9.36 -15.09
CA PRO A 83 4.60 9.59 -14.05
C PRO A 83 4.58 8.54 -12.93
N GLY A 84 5.68 7.84 -12.66
CA GLY A 84 5.74 6.75 -11.72
C GLY A 84 5.43 5.41 -12.37
N THR A 85 6.27 4.41 -12.12
CA THR A 85 6.14 3.06 -12.70
C THR A 85 5.55 2.11 -11.67
N LEU A 86 4.53 1.34 -12.05
CA LEU A 86 3.96 0.32 -11.18
C LEU A 86 5.02 -0.74 -10.83
N VAL A 87 5.13 -1.07 -9.55
CA VAL A 87 5.97 -2.13 -9.01
C VAL A 87 5.10 -3.03 -8.17
N GLU A 88 5.14 -4.32 -8.46
CA GLU A 88 4.41 -5.36 -7.75
C GLU A 88 5.38 -6.47 -7.35
N GLY A 89 5.00 -7.26 -6.36
CA GLY A 89 5.77 -8.42 -5.94
C GLY A 89 5.15 -9.13 -4.76
N ASP A 90 5.91 -10.04 -4.16
CA ASP A 90 5.48 -10.76 -2.98
C ASP A 90 5.71 -9.96 -1.72
N ALA A 91 4.80 -10.16 -0.76
CA ALA A 91 4.97 -9.74 0.62
C ALA A 91 4.97 -10.98 1.53
N ALA A 92 5.97 -11.07 2.40
CA ALA A 92 6.02 -12.03 3.49
C ALA A 92 6.17 -11.27 4.81
N ILE A 93 5.33 -11.60 5.78
CA ILE A 93 5.36 -11.04 7.13
C ILE A 93 5.56 -12.20 8.08
N THR A 94 6.55 -12.15 8.95
CA THR A 94 6.83 -13.21 9.92
C THR A 94 6.92 -12.60 11.30
N MET A 95 6.30 -13.23 12.29
CA MET A 95 6.34 -12.74 13.67
C MET A 95 6.66 -13.87 14.63
N GLY A 96 7.65 -13.64 15.49
CA GLY A 96 7.89 -14.42 16.70
C GLY A 96 7.14 -13.79 17.87
N PHE A 97 6.12 -14.48 18.40
CA PHE A 97 5.21 -13.84 19.35
C PHE A 97 5.86 -13.60 20.72
N ALA A 98 6.85 -14.43 21.09
CA ALA A 98 7.61 -14.24 22.33
C ALA A 98 8.46 -12.95 22.33
N GLN A 99 8.95 -12.54 21.16
CA GLN A 99 9.74 -11.33 20.98
C GLN A 99 8.85 -10.11 20.70
N SER A 100 7.59 -10.33 20.30
CA SER A 100 6.68 -9.27 19.84
C SER A 100 7.32 -8.42 18.73
N THR A 101 8.04 -9.08 17.82
CA THR A 101 8.71 -8.44 16.70
C THR A 101 8.28 -9.04 15.37
N VAL A 102 8.14 -8.19 14.37
CA VAL A 102 7.72 -8.52 13.01
C VAL A 102 8.85 -8.27 12.03
N ASP A 103 9.11 -9.25 11.17
CA ASP A 103 9.93 -9.11 9.99
C ASP A 103 9.01 -8.99 8.76
N VAL A 104 9.32 -8.06 7.86
CA VAL A 104 8.62 -7.88 6.59
C VAL A 104 9.61 -7.99 5.47
N ALA A 105 9.29 -8.77 4.44
CA ALA A 105 10.12 -8.91 3.25
C ALA A 105 9.28 -8.75 1.99
N PHE A 106 9.73 -7.87 1.10
CA PHE A 106 9.24 -7.77 -0.27
C PHE A 106 10.22 -8.41 -1.23
N THR A 107 9.71 -9.25 -2.13
CA THR A 107 10.53 -9.95 -3.14
C THR A 107 9.87 -9.88 -4.53
N ARG A 108 10.58 -10.34 -5.57
CA ARG A 108 10.14 -10.32 -6.98
C ARG A 108 9.84 -8.93 -7.57
N LEU A 109 10.60 -7.90 -7.18
CA LEU A 109 10.38 -6.49 -7.56
C LEU A 109 10.87 -6.11 -8.98
N GLY A 110 10.67 -6.96 -9.98
CA GLY A 110 10.89 -6.60 -11.40
C GLY A 110 12.27 -6.00 -11.74
N GLY A 111 13.36 -6.60 -11.24
CA GLY A 111 14.73 -6.14 -11.49
C GLY A 111 15.33 -5.26 -10.38
N ARG A 112 14.59 -5.00 -9.30
CA ARG A 112 15.10 -4.35 -8.08
C ARG A 112 15.49 -5.37 -7.02
N SER A 113 16.37 -4.96 -6.11
CA SER A 113 16.69 -5.73 -4.90
C SER A 113 15.47 -5.84 -3.98
N SER A 114 15.39 -6.96 -3.27
CA SER A 114 14.42 -7.17 -2.18
C SER A 114 14.49 -6.05 -1.15
N MET A 115 13.34 -5.75 -0.52
CA MET A 115 13.26 -4.81 0.60
C MET A 115 12.89 -5.57 1.86
N THR A 116 13.58 -5.29 2.95
CA THR A 116 13.34 -5.97 4.23
C THR A 116 13.28 -5.00 5.39
N TRP A 117 12.37 -5.24 6.31
CA TRP A 117 12.29 -4.63 7.62
C TRP A 117 12.44 -5.75 8.64
N THR A 118 13.28 -5.53 9.64
CA THR A 118 13.62 -6.56 10.60
C THR A 118 13.36 -6.08 12.02
N ALA A 119 12.83 -6.97 12.84
CA ALA A 119 12.57 -6.73 14.25
C ALA A 119 11.70 -5.49 14.54
N LEU A 120 10.68 -5.23 13.70
CA LEU A 120 9.72 -4.15 13.95
C LEU A 120 8.92 -4.46 15.22
N PRO A 121 8.86 -3.55 16.20
CA PRO A 121 8.05 -3.80 17.39
C PRO A 121 6.58 -3.87 17.01
N ALA A 122 5.90 -4.93 17.46
CA ALA A 122 4.45 -5.06 17.37
C ALA A 122 3.83 -4.64 18.71
N VAL A 123 2.90 -3.69 18.66
CA VAL A 123 2.16 -3.22 19.83
C VAL A 123 0.71 -3.02 19.44
N ASN A 124 -0.20 -3.71 20.13
CA ASN A 124 -1.66 -3.63 19.90
C ASN A 124 -2.06 -3.94 18.44
N GLY A 125 -1.39 -4.92 17.86
CA GLY A 125 -1.62 -5.41 16.51
C GLY A 125 -1.02 -4.53 15.41
N VAL A 126 -0.23 -3.51 15.77
CA VAL A 126 0.41 -2.56 14.84
C VAL A 126 1.91 -2.75 14.87
N PHE A 127 2.55 -2.78 13.70
CA PHE A 127 4.01 -2.84 13.55
C PHE A 127 4.46 -1.75 12.58
N GLN A 128 5.47 -0.96 12.95
CA GLN A 128 5.89 0.19 12.13
C GLN A 128 7.33 0.66 12.36
N ASP A 129 7.85 1.36 11.37
CA ASP A 129 9.00 2.27 11.44
C ASP A 129 8.70 3.57 10.65
N ASP A 130 9.73 4.34 10.30
CA ASP A 130 9.59 5.58 9.53
C ASP A 130 9.10 5.38 8.09
N THR A 131 9.21 4.17 7.56
CA THR A 131 9.00 3.84 6.13
C THR A 131 7.91 2.80 5.90
N LEU A 132 7.44 2.12 6.94
CA LEU A 132 6.39 1.12 6.86
C LEU A 132 5.48 1.23 8.08
N ARG A 133 4.17 1.18 7.86
CA ARG A 133 3.16 1.03 8.90
C ARG A 133 2.21 -0.09 8.51
N GLY A 134 2.18 -1.14 9.31
CA GLY A 134 1.31 -2.29 9.12
C GLY A 134 0.46 -2.60 10.34
N GLN A 135 -0.55 -3.43 10.11
CA GLN A 135 -1.52 -3.85 11.11
C GLN A 135 -2.01 -5.28 10.80
N PHE A 136 -2.28 -6.05 11.85
CA PHE A 136 -2.98 -7.32 11.76
C PHE A 136 -4.49 -7.12 11.72
N TYR A 137 -5.18 -7.94 10.93
CA TYR A 137 -6.63 -7.93 10.75
C TYR A 137 -7.23 -9.31 10.99
N GLY A 138 -8.53 -9.32 11.26
CA GLY A 138 -9.29 -10.52 11.59
C GLY A 138 -9.25 -10.86 13.08
N PRO A 139 -10.27 -11.57 13.59
CA PRO A 139 -10.40 -11.85 15.03
C PRO A 139 -9.26 -12.72 15.59
N ASN A 140 -8.57 -13.50 14.76
CA ASN A 140 -7.41 -14.33 15.15
C ASN A 140 -6.15 -13.97 14.37
N HIS A 141 -6.07 -12.73 13.88
CA HIS A 141 -4.94 -12.23 13.09
C HIS A 141 -4.73 -13.07 11.82
N GLU A 142 -5.81 -13.44 11.16
CA GLU A 142 -5.81 -14.20 9.91
C GLU A 142 -5.13 -13.44 8.77
N GLU A 143 -5.06 -12.11 8.88
CA GLU A 143 -4.54 -11.23 7.84
C GLU A 143 -3.59 -10.18 8.40
N ALA A 144 -2.77 -9.63 7.52
CA ALA A 144 -1.92 -8.49 7.80
C ALA A 144 -1.83 -7.61 6.55
N GLY A 145 -1.80 -6.30 6.75
CA GLY A 145 -1.64 -5.34 5.66
C GLY A 145 -0.97 -4.07 6.14
N GLY A 146 -0.68 -3.17 5.21
CA GLY A 146 0.00 -1.93 5.56
C GLY A 146 0.30 -1.04 4.37
N VAL A 147 0.91 0.09 4.68
CA VAL A 147 1.40 1.07 3.70
C VAL A 147 2.89 1.29 3.92
N PHE A 148 3.60 1.63 2.85
CA PHE A 148 5.04 1.86 2.92
C PHE A 148 5.49 2.95 1.97
N HIS A 149 6.60 3.60 2.32
CA HIS A 149 7.35 4.49 1.45
C HIS A 149 8.86 4.28 1.66
N ARG A 150 9.51 3.58 0.73
CA ARG A 150 10.96 3.29 0.81
C ARG A 150 11.57 3.16 -0.57
N ASN A 151 12.82 3.59 -0.73
CA ASN A 151 13.56 3.48 -2.00
C ASN A 151 12.78 4.07 -3.19
N ARG A 152 12.12 5.22 -2.95
CA ARG A 152 11.24 5.94 -3.89
C ARG A 152 10.00 5.16 -4.34
N ILE A 153 9.66 4.06 -3.68
CA ILE A 153 8.40 3.34 -3.92
C ILE A 153 7.44 3.69 -2.79
N ALA A 154 6.26 4.21 -3.15
CA ALA A 154 5.13 4.37 -2.25
C ALA A 154 4.05 3.35 -2.61
N GLY A 155 3.51 2.62 -1.63
CA GLY A 155 2.59 1.53 -1.91
C GLY A 155 1.87 0.95 -0.70
N ALA A 156 1.11 -0.10 -0.96
CA ALA A 156 0.35 -0.85 0.02
C ALA A 156 0.55 -2.36 -0.16
N LEU A 157 0.26 -3.12 0.90
CA LEU A 157 0.40 -4.57 0.93
C LEU A 157 -0.78 -5.23 1.64
N GLY A 158 -1.04 -6.49 1.30
CA GLY A 158 -1.99 -7.36 1.98
C GLY A 158 -1.53 -8.81 1.92
N ALA A 159 -1.67 -9.53 3.03
CA ALA A 159 -1.20 -10.89 3.20
C ALA A 159 -2.12 -11.71 4.11
N ALA A 160 -2.26 -13.00 3.81
CA ALA A 160 -3.04 -13.96 4.59
C ALA A 160 -2.12 -14.93 5.33
N ARG A 161 -2.51 -15.30 6.55
CA ARG A 161 -1.79 -16.24 7.40
C ARG A 161 -1.78 -17.63 6.77
N GLN A 162 -0.63 -18.31 6.85
CA GLN A 162 -0.45 -19.70 6.39
C GLN A 162 -0.74 -20.71 7.50
#